data_AF-A0A133U419-F1
#
_entry.id   AF-A0A133U419-F1
#
_cell.length_a   1.000
_cell.length_b   1.000
_cell.length_c   1.000
_cell.angle_alpha   90.00
_cell.angle_beta   90.00
_cell.angle_gamma   90.00
#
_symmetry.space_group_name_H-M   'P 1'
#
loop_
_entity.id
_entity.type
_entity.pdbx_description
1 polymer ?
#
loop_
_entity_poly.entity_id
_entity_poly.type
_entity_poly.pdbx_seq_one_letter_code
_entity_poly.pdbx_strand_id
1 'polypeptide(L)'
;ETIWKEMEKRLDKEPKEQAGGWLKADDVGEGDKIVIKGPGEWNDRFVQDEDDEPDLVLPVEVGGREFEWRLNKTQMGKMADAFGDKTGSWVGETVVVEEVVDYESLGEEGFKIKAV
;
A
#
# COMPACT_ATOMS: atom_id res chain seq x y z
N GLU A 1 5.63 26.09 10.53
CA GLU A 1 4.24 25.76 10.13
C GLU A 1 4.08 25.65 8.61
N THR A 2 4.99 24.95 7.91
CA THR A 2 5.12 25.08 6.44
C THR A 2 4.97 23.77 5.67
N ILE A 3 5.15 22.61 6.33
CA ILE A 3 5.09 21.28 5.68
C ILE A 3 3.63 20.83 5.52
N TRP A 4 2.78 21.09 6.52
CA TRP A 4 1.36 20.69 6.54
C TRP A 4 0.52 21.31 5.41
N LYS A 5 0.70 22.60 5.12
CA LYS A 5 -0.03 23.29 4.03
C LYS A 5 0.39 22.84 2.63
N GLU A 6 1.60 22.30 2.48
CA GLU A 6 2.07 21.78 1.19
C GLU A 6 1.53 20.36 0.92
N MET A 7 1.29 19.59 1.99
CA MET A 7 0.60 18.29 1.92
C MET A 7 -0.88 18.46 1.57
N GLU A 8 -1.60 19.41 2.17
CA GLU A 8 -3.02 19.68 1.86
C GLU A 8 -3.25 20.04 0.38
N LYS A 9 -2.31 20.75 -0.24
CA LYS A 9 -2.45 21.23 -1.63
C LYS A 9 -2.28 20.13 -2.68
N ARG A 10 -1.80 18.94 -2.31
CA ARG A 10 -1.73 17.77 -3.20
C ARG A 10 -3.02 16.93 -3.21
N LEU A 11 -3.99 17.23 -2.33
CA LEU A 11 -5.25 16.51 -2.17
C LEU A 11 -6.36 16.94 -3.15
N ASP A 12 -6.10 17.96 -4.00
CA ASP A 12 -7.08 18.50 -4.96
C ASP A 12 -7.11 17.76 -6.31
N LYS A 13 -6.82 16.45 -6.32
CA LYS A 13 -7.05 15.61 -7.50
C LYS A 13 -8.21 14.67 -7.19
N GLU A 14 -9.24 14.79 -8.03
CA GLU A 14 -10.49 14.04 -8.00
C GLU A 14 -10.33 12.61 -7.47
N PRO A 15 -11.21 12.13 -6.57
CA PRO A 15 -11.16 10.77 -6.08
C PRO A 15 -11.29 9.85 -7.29
N LYS A 16 -10.19 9.19 -7.65
CA LYS A 16 -10.26 8.10 -8.62
C LYS A 16 -11.18 7.05 -8.02
N GLU A 17 -12.16 6.62 -8.81
CA GLU A 17 -13.09 5.54 -8.49
C GLU A 17 -12.36 4.47 -7.68
N GLN A 18 -12.83 4.18 -6.44
CA GLN A 18 -12.17 3.23 -5.55
C GLN A 18 -11.80 1.96 -6.32
N ALA A 19 -10.49 1.71 -6.43
CA ALA A 19 -9.97 0.44 -6.92
C ALA A 19 -10.66 -0.68 -6.14
N GLY A 20 -11.08 -1.74 -6.82
CA GLY A 20 -12.04 -2.71 -6.29
C GLY A 20 -11.67 -3.34 -4.95
N GLY A 21 -12.16 -2.80 -3.84
CA GLY A 21 -12.01 -3.39 -2.51
C GLY A 21 -10.57 -3.50 -2.00
N TRP A 22 -10.41 -3.97 -0.76
CA TRP A 22 -9.09 -4.17 -0.15
C TRP A 22 -8.42 -5.43 -0.67
N LEU A 23 -7.13 -5.35 -0.98
CA LEU A 23 -6.30 -6.51 -1.32
C LEU A 23 -6.14 -7.40 -0.08
N LYS A 24 -6.55 -8.67 -0.17
CA LYS A 24 -6.44 -9.65 0.91
C LYS A 24 -5.52 -10.81 0.52
N ALA A 25 -5.15 -11.63 1.51
CA ALA A 25 -4.40 -12.86 1.29
C ALA A 25 -5.12 -13.81 0.30
N ASP A 26 -6.44 -13.92 0.36
CA ASP A 26 -7.24 -14.73 -0.58
C ASP A 26 -7.16 -14.25 -2.04
N ASP A 27 -6.79 -12.99 -2.28
CA ASP A 27 -6.69 -12.42 -3.63
C ASP A 27 -5.32 -12.65 -4.27
N VAL A 28 -4.36 -13.21 -3.54
CA VAL A 28 -2.98 -13.41 -3.99
C VAL A 28 -2.48 -14.84 -3.75
N GLY A 29 -1.66 -15.35 -4.67
CA GLY A 29 -0.87 -16.57 -4.48
C GLY A 29 0.62 -16.28 -4.39
N GLU A 30 1.39 -17.24 -3.88
CA GLU A 30 2.85 -17.18 -3.92
C GLU A 30 3.34 -17.04 -5.37
N GLY A 31 4.21 -16.06 -5.61
CA GLY A 31 4.72 -15.72 -6.94
C GLY A 31 3.86 -14.72 -7.73
N ASP A 32 2.68 -14.34 -7.23
CA ASP A 32 1.86 -13.32 -7.90
C ASP A 32 2.53 -11.96 -7.90
N LYS A 33 2.25 -11.21 -8.96
CA LYS A 33 2.75 -9.86 -9.17
C LYS A 33 1.69 -8.85 -8.80
N ILE A 34 2.05 -7.94 -7.90
CA ILE A 34 1.26 -6.78 -7.52
C ILE A 34 1.88 -5.57 -8.20
N VAL A 35 1.13 -4.95 -9.10
CA VAL A 35 1.56 -3.77 -9.86
C VAL A 35 0.99 -2.52 -9.21
N ILE A 36 1.83 -1.53 -8.91
CA ILE A 36 1.39 -0.29 -8.29
C ILE A 36 0.82 0.64 -9.36
N LYS A 37 -0.45 1.00 -9.26
CA LYS A 37 -1.17 1.76 -10.29
C LYS A 37 -1.19 3.26 -10.03
N GLY A 38 -0.80 3.69 -8.83
CA GLY A 38 -0.82 5.08 -8.43
C GLY A 38 0.00 5.34 -7.16
N PRO A 39 0.23 6.63 -6.85
CA PRO A 39 1.10 7.06 -5.75
C PRO A 39 0.49 6.79 -4.36
N GLY A 40 -0.76 6.35 -4.32
CA GLY A 40 -1.53 6.14 -3.11
C GLY A 40 -1.91 7.40 -2.36
N GLU A 41 -2.61 7.19 -1.26
CA GLU A 41 -3.16 8.21 -0.37
C GLU A 41 -2.87 7.81 1.08
N TRP A 42 -2.52 8.81 1.89
CA TRP A 42 -2.37 8.62 3.33
C TRP A 42 -3.75 8.48 3.97
N ASN A 43 -3.90 7.49 4.84
CA ASN A 43 -5.18 7.15 5.45
C ASN A 43 -5.03 7.05 6.97
N ASP A 44 -5.70 7.96 7.68
CA ASP A 44 -5.70 8.04 9.13
C ASP A 44 -6.73 7.11 9.80
N ARG A 45 -7.54 6.37 9.03
CA ARG A 45 -8.58 5.47 9.58
C ARG A 45 -8.01 4.38 10.52
N PHE A 46 -6.73 4.07 10.41
CA PHE A 46 -6.04 3.05 11.19
C PHE A 46 -5.23 3.62 12.37
N VAL A 47 -5.16 4.95 12.50
CA VAL A 47 -4.49 5.65 13.60
C VAL A 47 -5.30 5.44 14.86
N GLN A 48 -4.68 4.86 15.90
CA GLN A 48 -5.34 4.58 17.18
C GLN A 48 -5.06 5.67 18.23
N ASP A 49 -3.93 6.35 18.13
CA ASP A 49 -3.44 7.34 19.09
C ASP A 49 -2.76 8.52 18.37
N GLU A 50 -2.55 9.66 19.04
CA GLU A 50 -1.92 10.87 18.46
C GLU A 50 -0.47 10.65 18.00
N ASP A 51 0.19 9.61 18.50
CA ASP A 51 1.56 9.21 18.11
C ASP A 51 1.59 8.20 16.95
N ASP A 52 0.44 7.68 16.52
CA ASP A 52 0.35 6.69 15.44
C ASP A 52 0.38 7.40 14.07
N GLU A 53 1.25 6.93 13.18
CA GLU A 53 1.40 7.53 11.85
C GLU A 53 0.34 6.98 10.90
N PRO A 54 -0.25 7.80 10.02
CA PRO A 54 -1.21 7.32 9.04
C PRO A 54 -0.56 6.27 8.12
N ASP A 55 -1.33 5.26 7.74
CA ASP A 55 -0.87 4.26 6.80
C ASP A 55 -1.02 4.76 5.36
N LEU A 56 -0.19 4.24 4.46
CA LEU A 56 -0.28 4.55 3.04
C LEU A 56 -1.15 3.50 2.35
N VAL A 57 -2.17 3.94 1.61
CA VAL A 57 -3.01 3.06 0.80
C VAL A 57 -2.66 3.25 -0.67
N LEU A 58 -2.14 2.21 -1.30
CA LEU A 58 -1.77 2.21 -2.72
C LEU A 58 -2.88 1.55 -3.56
N PRO A 59 -3.31 2.17 -4.68
CA PRO A 59 -4.05 1.43 -5.69
C PRO A 59 -3.11 0.48 -6.41
N VAL A 60 -3.48 -0.79 -6.48
CA VAL A 60 -2.69 -1.86 -7.09
C VAL A 60 -3.50 -2.73 -8.03
N GLU A 61 -2.82 -3.48 -8.89
CA GLU A 61 -3.42 -4.48 -9.76
C GLU A 61 -2.77 -5.84 -9.52
N VAL A 62 -3.61 -6.87 -9.35
CA VAL A 62 -3.21 -8.27 -9.24
C VAL A 62 -4.09 -9.10 -10.16
N GLY A 63 -3.50 -9.93 -11.02
CA GLY A 63 -4.26 -10.81 -11.91
C GLY A 63 -5.26 -10.09 -12.82
N GLY A 64 -5.01 -8.81 -13.14
CA GLY A 64 -5.91 -7.97 -13.95
C GLY A 64 -7.10 -7.37 -13.20
N ARG A 65 -7.13 -7.46 -11.85
CA ARG A 65 -8.12 -6.82 -10.99
C ARG A 65 -7.46 -5.73 -10.15
N GLU A 66 -8.13 -4.60 -9.99
CA GLU A 66 -7.65 -3.47 -9.20
C GLU A 66 -8.13 -3.59 -7.75
N PHE A 67 -7.26 -3.23 -6.81
CA PHE A 67 -7.50 -3.27 -5.36
C PHE A 67 -6.85 -2.07 -4.66
N GLU A 68 -7.27 -1.82 -3.42
CA GLU A 68 -6.60 -0.93 -2.47
C GLU A 68 -5.67 -1.76 -1.55
N TRP A 69 -4.40 -1.39 -1.46
CA TRP A 69 -3.42 -2.08 -0.64
C TRP A 69 -2.85 -1.18 0.45
N ARG A 70 -3.16 -1.52 1.70
CA ARG A 70 -2.65 -0.84 2.90
C ARG A 70 -1.21 -1.26 3.15
N LEU A 71 -0.32 -0.27 3.28
CA LEU A 71 1.06 -0.43 3.69
C LEU A 71 1.26 0.19 5.08
N ASN A 72 1.69 -0.65 6.02
CA ASN A 72 2.16 -0.18 7.32
C ASN A 72 3.60 0.36 7.23
N LYS A 73 4.08 1.00 8.30
CA LYS A 73 5.42 1.59 8.39
C LYS A 73 6.55 0.65 7.98
N THR A 74 6.48 -0.62 8.36
CA THR A 74 7.50 -1.62 8.00
C THR A 74 7.49 -1.92 6.50
N GLN A 75 6.31 -2.08 5.90
CA GLN A 75 6.19 -2.30 4.47
C GLN A 75 6.59 -1.07 3.67
N MET A 76 6.17 0.13 4.11
CA MET A 76 6.61 1.40 3.51
C MET A 76 8.13 1.54 3.50
N GLY A 77 8.81 1.16 4.59
CA GLY A 77 10.27 1.16 4.65
C GLY A 77 10.91 0.25 3.60
N LYS A 78 10.37 -0.95 3.38
CA LYS A 78 10.84 -1.88 2.34
C LYS A 78 10.62 -1.32 0.93
N MET A 79 9.47 -0.69 0.70
CA MET A 79 9.15 -0.07 -0.59
C MET A 79 10.07 1.12 -0.88
N ALA A 80 10.36 1.93 0.13
CA ALA A 80 11.27 3.05 0.01
C ALA A 80 12.73 2.62 -0.24
N ASP A 81 13.17 1.53 0.39
CA ASP A 81 14.50 0.93 0.15
C ASP A 81 14.63 0.41 -1.29
N ALA A 82 13.56 -0.19 -1.82
CA ALA A 82 13.55 -0.76 -3.16
C ALA A 82 13.36 0.27 -4.29
N PHE A 83 12.40 1.18 -4.14
CA PHE A 83 11.91 2.06 -5.22
C PHE A 83 12.15 3.55 -4.94
N GLY A 84 12.82 3.88 -3.83
CA GLY A 84 13.13 5.24 -3.40
C GLY A 84 12.06 5.86 -2.50
N ASP A 85 12.37 7.00 -1.87
CA ASP A 85 11.54 7.66 -0.84
C ASP A 85 10.25 8.34 -1.34
N LYS A 86 9.96 8.29 -2.65
CA LYS A 86 8.81 8.99 -3.24
C LYS A 86 7.81 7.98 -3.80
N THR A 87 6.60 7.97 -3.25
CA THR A 87 5.52 7.08 -3.70
C THR A 87 5.15 7.25 -5.18
N GLY A 88 5.36 8.46 -5.74
CA GLY A 88 5.20 8.70 -7.18
C GLY A 88 6.19 7.93 -8.06
N SER A 89 7.37 7.59 -7.54
CA SER A 89 8.36 6.75 -8.24
C SER A 89 7.97 5.28 -8.24
N TRP A 90 7.03 4.87 -7.38
CA TRP A 90 6.60 3.47 -7.26
C TRP A 90 5.55 3.11 -8.32
N VAL A 91 4.95 4.11 -8.98
CA VAL A 91 3.91 3.88 -9.98
C VAL A 91 4.47 3.13 -11.19
N GLY A 92 3.90 1.96 -11.46
CA GLY A 92 4.36 1.03 -12.49
C GLY A 92 5.35 -0.01 -11.98
N GLU A 93 5.90 0.16 -10.79
CA GLU A 93 6.75 -0.84 -10.16
C GLU A 93 5.93 -2.07 -9.75
N THR A 94 6.62 -3.19 -9.66
CA THR A 94 6.03 -4.48 -9.35
C THR A 94 6.67 -5.06 -8.11
N VAL A 95 5.84 -5.60 -7.21
CA VAL A 95 6.30 -6.45 -6.12
C VAL A 95 5.75 -7.85 -6.31
N VAL A 96 6.48 -8.85 -5.85
CA VAL A 96 6.08 -10.26 -5.90
C VAL A 96 5.69 -10.72 -4.50
N VAL A 97 4.61 -11.48 -4.41
CA VAL A 97 4.23 -12.18 -3.20
C VAL A 97 5.21 -13.32 -2.98
N GLU A 98 6.00 -13.22 -1.91
CA GLU A 98 7.02 -14.22 -1.58
C GLU A 98 6.39 -15.44 -0.90
N GLU A 99 5.48 -15.19 0.05
CA GLU A 99 4.88 -16.22 0.89
C GLU A 99 3.52 -15.72 1.43
N VAL A 100 2.50 -16.57 1.41
CA VAL A 100 1.24 -16.32 2.15
C VAL A 100 1.38 -16.96 3.53
N VAL A 101 1.11 -16.18 4.59
CA VAL A 101 1.39 -16.54 5.98
C VAL A 101 0.12 -16.43 6.80
N ASP A 102 -0.21 -17.51 7.51
CA ASP A 102 -1.20 -17.48 8.56
C ASP A 102 -0.59 -16.89 9.83
N TYR A 103 -1.10 -15.74 10.29
CA TYR A 103 -0.69 -15.17 11.56
C TYR A 103 -1.61 -15.71 12.65
N GLU A 104 -1.28 -16.90 13.19
CA GLU A 104 -2.07 -17.58 14.23
C GLU A 104 -2.41 -16.66 15.43
N SER A 105 -1.51 -15.74 15.78
CA SER A 105 -1.69 -14.77 16.87
C SER A 105 -2.74 -13.68 16.58
N LEU A 106 -3.06 -13.44 15.31
CA LEU A 106 -4.03 -12.45 14.85
C LEU A 106 -5.32 -13.10 14.32
N GLY A 107 -5.28 -14.40 14.01
CA GLY A 107 -6.40 -15.12 13.39
C GLY A 107 -6.70 -14.63 11.96
N GLU A 108 -5.72 -14.03 11.31
CA GLU A 108 -5.82 -13.46 9.97
C GLU A 108 -4.67 -13.95 9.07
N GLU A 109 -4.99 -14.24 7.82
CA GLU A 109 -4.02 -14.54 6.77
C GLU A 109 -3.45 -13.24 6.19
N GLY A 110 -2.13 -13.19 6.03
CA GLY A 110 -1.41 -12.09 5.38
C GLY A 110 -0.42 -12.63 4.36
N PHE A 111 0.38 -11.75 3.78
CA PHE A 111 1.40 -12.16 2.82
C PHE A 111 2.66 -11.30 2.93
N LYS A 112 3.80 -11.93 2.65
CA LYS A 112 5.09 -11.29 2.54
C LYS A 112 5.33 -10.90 1.09
N ILE A 113 5.95 -9.74 0.90
CA ILE A 113 6.29 -9.19 -0.40
C ILE A 113 7.80 -9.09 -0.56
N LYS A 114 8.22 -9.13 -1.82
CA LYS A 114 9.57 -8.83 -2.26
C LYS A 114 9.51 -7.89 -3.46
N ALA A 115 10.22 -6.77 -3.38
CA ALA A 115 10.42 -5.88 -4.52
C ALA A 115 11.31 -6.56 -5.58
N VAL A 116 11.03 -6.30 -6.86
CA VAL A 116 11.68 -6.96 -8.01
C VAL A 116 12.43 -5.96 -8.88
#